data_AF-A0A7J3D5J5-F1
#
_entry.id   AF-A0A7J3D5J5-F1
#
_cell.length_a   1.000
_cell.length_b   1.000
_cell.length_c   1.000
_cell.angle_alpha   90.00
_cell.angle_beta   90.00
_cell.angle_gamma   90.00
#
_symmetry.space_group_name_H-M   'P 1'
#
loop_
_entity.id
_entity.type
_entity.pdbx_description
1 polymer ?
#
loop_
_entity_poly.entity_id
_entity_poly.type
_entity_poly.pdbx_seq_one_letter_code
_entity_poly.pdbx_strand_id
1 'polypeptide(L)'
;MMEMMQGQVLQLFPLDNSLLQQILSLVFYGIFFLYLFFGQNILTQRILMSLSSALNKVKDARDKSKKEVLDFLQKNGYKGEASVQIDNLIEYFTITPTSIDPAGLVKKIEHLLSVRDERVREEVKKMLAGKDVVTTSIMENMLEISTALNLYYKVIRHYYLVGKKTSNLYLLMQLQIILPDLLREIDALLSAIEP
;
A
#
# COMPACT_ATOMS: atom_id res chain seq x y z
N MET A 1 -45.78 26.58 18.08
CA MET A 1 -45.51 25.58 17.03
C MET A 1 -44.05 25.07 17.06
N MET A 2 -43.40 25.04 18.24
CA MET A 2 -41.99 24.65 18.39
C MET A 2 -41.75 23.67 19.57
N GLU A 3 -42.82 23.12 20.17
CA GLU A 3 -42.70 22.11 21.25
C GLU A 3 -43.15 20.70 20.81
N MET A 4 -43.83 20.57 19.66
CA MET A 4 -44.27 19.25 19.15
C MET A 4 -43.18 18.47 18.40
N MET A 5 -41.97 19.03 18.26
CA MET A 5 -40.86 18.45 17.50
C MET A 5 -39.74 17.86 18.38
N GLN A 6 -39.88 17.85 19.72
CA GLN A 6 -38.86 17.28 20.61
C GLN A 6 -39.21 15.87 21.15
N GLY A 7 -40.43 15.38 20.92
CA GLY A 7 -40.87 14.07 21.45
C GLY A 7 -40.57 12.85 20.58
N GLN A 8 -40.12 13.03 19.33
CA GLN A 8 -40.07 11.92 18.35
C GLN A 8 -38.66 11.48 17.92
N VAL A 9 -37.59 12.11 18.40
CA VAL A 9 -36.22 11.79 17.93
C VAL A 9 -35.49 10.79 18.85
N LEU A 10 -36.10 10.35 19.96
CA LEU A 10 -35.49 9.31 20.80
C LEU A 10 -36.54 8.39 21.47
N GLN A 11 -37.44 7.81 20.69
CA GLN A 11 -38.25 6.66 21.12
C GLN A 11 -37.93 5.46 20.22
N LEU A 12 -36.75 4.85 20.42
CA LEU A 12 -36.44 3.56 19.81
C LEU A 12 -37.15 2.39 20.51
N PHE A 13 -37.74 2.60 21.69
CA PHE A 13 -38.64 1.65 22.37
C PHE A 13 -39.65 2.42 23.23
N PRO A 14 -40.98 2.19 23.09
CA PRO A 14 -41.95 2.72 24.05
C PRO A 14 -41.63 2.11 25.43
N LEU A 15 -41.54 2.93 26.47
CA LEU A 15 -41.47 2.46 27.86
C LEU A 15 -42.90 2.40 28.41
N ASP A 16 -43.68 1.42 27.97
CA ASP A 16 -44.81 0.97 28.77
C ASP A 16 -44.26 0.13 29.94
N ASN A 17 -44.75 0.38 31.15
CA ASN A 17 -44.18 -0.20 32.38
C ASN A 17 -44.52 -1.69 32.56
N SER A 18 -44.95 -2.38 31.51
CA SER A 18 -45.26 -3.80 31.56
C SER A 18 -43.97 -4.63 31.75
N LEU A 19 -44.01 -5.60 32.66
CA LEU A 19 -42.89 -6.51 32.94
C LEU A 19 -42.39 -7.21 31.67
N LEU A 20 -43.29 -7.48 30.71
CA LEU A 20 -42.97 -8.09 29.43
C LEU A 20 -42.07 -7.18 28.58
N GLN A 21 -42.36 -5.87 28.53
CA GLN A 21 -41.55 -4.93 27.77
C GLN A 21 -40.19 -4.67 28.41
N GLN A 22 -40.11 -4.69 29.74
CA GLN A 22 -38.83 -4.65 30.46
C GLN A 22 -37.97 -5.88 30.14
N ILE A 23 -38.54 -7.09 30.17
CA ILE A 23 -37.84 -8.33 29.80
C ILE A 23 -37.38 -8.28 28.33
N LEU A 24 -38.25 -7.84 27.42
CA LEU A 24 -37.91 -7.73 26.01
C LEU A 24 -36.79 -6.72 25.76
N SER A 25 -36.82 -5.57 26.45
CA SER A 25 -35.75 -4.57 26.38
C SER A 25 -34.43 -5.11 26.91
N LEU A 26 -34.46 -5.89 28.01
CA LEU A 26 -33.28 -6.52 28.59
C LEU A 26 -32.65 -7.54 27.63
N VAL A 27 -33.48 -8.35 26.97
CA VAL A 27 -33.05 -9.29 25.94
C VAL A 27 -32.42 -8.53 24.76
N PHE A 28 -33.03 -7.44 24.32
CA PHE A 28 -32.53 -6.63 23.23
C PHE A 28 -31.17 -5.98 23.57
N TYR A 29 -31.03 -5.43 24.77
CA TYR A 29 -29.74 -4.92 25.26
C TYR A 29 -28.70 -6.05 25.34
N GLY A 30 -29.09 -7.24 25.80
CA GLY A 30 -28.21 -8.41 25.82
C GLY A 30 -27.67 -8.76 24.43
N ILE A 31 -28.54 -8.77 23.42
CA ILE A 31 -28.15 -9.01 22.01
C ILE A 31 -27.28 -7.86 21.49
N PHE A 32 -27.60 -6.61 21.84
CA PHE A 32 -26.82 -5.44 21.44
C PHE A 32 -25.40 -5.48 22.00
N PHE A 33 -25.22 -5.81 23.27
CA PHE A 33 -23.90 -5.98 23.87
C PHE A 33 -23.12 -7.11 23.19
N LEU A 34 -23.77 -8.24 22.92
CA LEU A 34 -23.15 -9.34 22.18
C LEU A 34 -22.68 -8.85 20.80
N TYR A 35 -23.51 -8.11 20.07
CA TYR A 35 -23.10 -7.55 18.78
C TYR A 35 -21.92 -6.57 18.89
N LEU A 36 -21.87 -5.72 19.93
CA LEU A 36 -20.75 -4.80 20.16
C LEU A 36 -19.41 -5.54 20.33
N PHE A 37 -19.38 -6.58 21.16
CA PHE A 37 -18.14 -7.33 21.42
C PHE A 37 -17.74 -8.24 20.25
N PHE A 38 -18.70 -8.94 19.63
CA PHE A 38 -18.40 -9.90 18.57
C PHE A 38 -18.29 -9.25 17.17
N GLY A 39 -18.99 -8.15 16.94
CA GLY A 39 -19.01 -7.44 15.66
C GLY A 39 -17.64 -6.88 15.27
N GLN A 40 -16.87 -6.36 16.23
CA GLN A 40 -15.52 -5.83 15.99
C GLN A 40 -14.56 -6.91 15.47
N ASN A 41 -14.63 -8.12 16.02
CA ASN A 41 -13.77 -9.24 15.61
C ASN A 41 -14.10 -9.68 14.18
N ILE A 42 -15.40 -9.80 13.86
CA ILE A 42 -15.85 -10.16 12.50
C ILE A 42 -15.43 -9.10 11.49
N LEU A 43 -15.58 -7.82 11.83
CA LEU A 43 -15.14 -6.71 10.98
C LEU A 43 -13.64 -6.79 10.71
N THR A 44 -12.82 -6.99 11.75
CA THR A 44 -11.36 -7.12 11.63
C THR A 44 -10.98 -8.26 10.68
N GLN A 45 -11.61 -9.43 10.80
CA GLN A 45 -11.31 -10.57 9.92
C GLN A 45 -11.69 -10.28 8.46
N ARG A 46 -12.83 -9.64 8.21
CA ARG A 46 -13.24 -9.26 6.86
C ARG A 46 -12.24 -8.28 6.22
N ILE A 47 -11.78 -7.30 6.99
CA ILE A 47 -10.79 -6.32 6.54
C ILE A 47 -9.47 -7.05 6.22
N LEU A 48 -9.00 -7.95 7.09
CA LEU A 48 -7.79 -8.73 6.84
C LEU A 48 -7.86 -9.53 5.55
N MET A 49 -9.00 -10.18 5.26
CA MET A 49 -9.19 -10.91 4.00
C MET A 49 -9.11 -9.99 2.78
N SER A 50 -9.77 -8.83 2.84
CA SER A 50 -9.75 -7.83 1.77
C SER A 50 -8.33 -7.30 1.54
N LEU A 51 -7.62 -6.92 2.62
CA LEU A 51 -6.24 -6.47 2.57
C LEU A 51 -5.29 -7.55 2.03
N SER A 52 -5.49 -8.81 2.42
CA SER A 52 -4.68 -9.92 1.92
C SER A 52 -4.84 -10.11 0.41
N SER A 53 -6.05 -9.97 -0.11
CA SER A 53 -6.31 -10.06 -1.56
C SER A 53 -5.62 -8.93 -2.31
N ALA A 54 -5.73 -7.70 -1.81
CA ALA A 54 -5.08 -6.56 -2.42
C ALA A 54 -3.54 -6.63 -2.32
N LEU A 55 -3.00 -7.09 -1.19
CA LEU A 55 -1.56 -7.32 -1.04
C LEU A 55 -1.03 -8.33 -2.08
N ASN A 56 -1.81 -9.37 -2.38
CA ASN A 56 -1.45 -10.31 -3.44
C ASN A 56 -1.40 -9.62 -4.81
N LYS A 57 -2.35 -8.73 -5.13
CA LYS A 57 -2.29 -7.95 -6.38
C LYS A 57 -1.03 -7.09 -6.48
N VAL A 58 -0.65 -6.42 -5.39
CA VAL A 58 0.58 -5.62 -5.34
C VAL A 58 1.82 -6.49 -5.51
N LYS A 59 1.83 -7.67 -4.88
CA LYS A 59 2.90 -8.65 -5.05
C LYS A 59 3.00 -9.10 -6.50
N ASP A 60 1.89 -9.45 -7.12
CA ASP A 60 1.84 -9.90 -8.51
C ASP A 60 2.34 -8.81 -9.46
N ALA A 61 1.98 -7.54 -9.22
CA ALA A 61 2.48 -6.40 -10.00
C ALA A 61 4.01 -6.24 -9.89
N ARG A 62 4.55 -6.30 -8.66
CA ARG A 62 6.00 -6.27 -8.42
C ARG A 62 6.73 -7.44 -9.09
N ASP A 63 6.21 -8.65 -8.93
CA ASP A 63 6.86 -9.85 -9.47
C ASP A 63 6.80 -9.86 -11.01
N LYS A 64 5.70 -9.35 -11.60
CA LYS A 64 5.57 -9.12 -13.05
C LYS A 64 6.55 -8.06 -13.54
N SER A 65 6.66 -6.92 -12.85
CA SER A 65 7.57 -5.84 -13.26
C SER A 65 9.03 -6.31 -13.27
N LYS A 66 9.43 -7.06 -12.24
CA LYS A 66 10.76 -7.67 -12.17
C LYS A 66 11.00 -8.63 -13.33
N LYS A 67 9.99 -9.44 -13.69
CA LYS A 67 10.09 -10.36 -14.82
C LYS A 67 10.29 -9.61 -16.14
N GLU A 68 9.54 -8.55 -16.40
CA GLU A 68 9.70 -7.73 -17.62
C GLU A 68 11.09 -7.11 -17.71
N VAL A 69 11.63 -6.61 -16.60
CA VAL A 69 13.01 -6.10 -16.53
C VAL A 69 14.03 -7.17 -16.92
N LEU A 70 13.87 -8.39 -16.39
CA LEU A 70 14.78 -9.50 -16.70
C LEU A 70 14.65 -9.96 -18.15
N ASP A 71 13.42 -10.05 -18.67
CA ASP A 71 13.15 -10.44 -20.05
C ASP A 71 13.72 -9.40 -21.03
N PHE A 72 13.60 -8.10 -20.72
CA PHE A 72 14.21 -7.02 -21.49
C PHE A 72 15.73 -7.11 -21.50
N LEU A 73 16.35 -7.36 -20.34
CA LEU A 73 17.81 -7.48 -20.22
C LEU A 73 18.35 -8.68 -21.01
N GLN A 74 17.66 -9.83 -20.94
CA GLN A 74 18.01 -11.05 -21.68
C GLN A 74 17.88 -10.85 -23.20
N LYS A 75 16.78 -10.23 -23.66
CA LYS A 75 16.59 -9.88 -25.09
C LYS A 75 17.70 -8.99 -25.63
N ASN A 76 18.25 -8.12 -24.79
CA ASN A 76 19.34 -7.22 -25.15
C ASN A 76 20.75 -7.82 -25.02
N GLY A 77 20.86 -9.12 -24.72
CA GLY A 77 22.12 -9.87 -24.85
C GLY A 77 22.96 -9.94 -23.58
N TYR A 78 22.39 -9.64 -22.41
CA TYR A 78 23.07 -9.87 -21.13
C TYR A 78 23.13 -11.38 -20.81
N LYS A 79 24.34 -11.91 -20.62
CA LYS A 79 24.61 -13.36 -20.42
C LYS A 79 24.99 -13.75 -18.98
N GLY A 80 25.05 -12.80 -18.05
CA GLY A 80 25.38 -13.06 -16.64
C GLY A 80 24.17 -13.46 -15.79
N GLU A 81 24.37 -13.65 -14.48
CA GLU A 81 23.29 -13.80 -13.49
C GLU A 81 22.55 -12.47 -13.25
N ALA A 82 21.75 -12.07 -14.23
CA ALA A 82 20.99 -10.82 -14.24
C ALA A 82 20.11 -10.65 -12.99
N SER A 83 19.54 -11.76 -12.49
CA SER A 83 18.59 -11.71 -11.38
C SER A 83 19.18 -11.10 -10.12
N VAL A 84 20.39 -11.49 -9.72
CA VAL A 84 20.98 -11.03 -8.45
C VAL A 84 21.33 -9.55 -8.51
N GLN A 85 21.88 -9.08 -9.63
CA GLN A 85 22.20 -7.65 -9.79
C GLN A 85 20.93 -6.78 -9.85
N ILE A 86 19.90 -7.23 -10.59
CA ILE A 86 18.62 -6.52 -10.65
C ILE A 86 17.91 -6.52 -9.30
N ASP A 87 17.96 -7.62 -8.55
CA ASP A 87 17.43 -7.69 -7.19
C ASP A 87 18.09 -6.65 -6.28
N ASN A 88 19.43 -6.55 -6.32
CA ASN A 88 20.15 -5.55 -5.52
C ASN A 88 19.77 -4.11 -5.91
N LEU A 89 19.54 -3.84 -7.20
CA LEU A 89 19.12 -2.52 -7.66
C LEU A 89 17.67 -2.18 -7.25
N ILE A 90 16.75 -3.14 -7.34
CA ILE A 90 15.35 -2.98 -6.91
C ILE A 90 15.26 -2.84 -5.37
N GLU A 91 16.21 -3.39 -4.64
CA GLU A 91 16.32 -3.28 -3.19
C GLU A 91 17.03 -1.99 -2.73
N TYR A 92 17.66 -1.24 -3.65
CA TYR A 92 18.35 0.00 -3.34
C TYR A 92 17.36 1.06 -2.82
N PHE A 93 17.71 1.74 -1.72
CA PHE A 93 16.91 2.81 -1.14
C PHE A 93 17.78 4.04 -0.88
N THR A 94 17.18 5.22 -1.01
CA THR A 94 17.83 6.50 -0.74
C THR A 94 17.44 7.01 0.64
N ILE A 95 18.41 7.43 1.44
CA ILE A 95 18.17 8.02 2.75
C ILE A 95 17.89 9.51 2.56
N THR A 96 16.71 9.95 2.97
CA THR A 96 16.32 11.36 2.89
C THR A 96 17.06 12.20 3.94
N PRO A 97 17.35 13.48 3.65
CA PRO A 97 18.07 14.34 4.57
C PRO A 97 17.16 14.73 5.76
N THR A 98 17.75 14.82 6.95
CA THR A 98 17.01 15.26 8.15
C THR A 98 16.77 16.76 8.13
N SER A 99 15.61 17.19 8.62
CA SER A 99 15.04 18.54 8.46
C SER A 99 15.51 19.59 9.47
N ILE A 100 16.68 19.43 10.09
CA ILE A 100 17.13 20.31 11.19
C ILE A 100 17.35 21.77 10.73
N ASP A 101 17.54 22.01 9.42
CA ASP A 101 17.64 23.35 8.84
C ASP A 101 16.88 23.48 7.50
N PRO A 102 15.74 24.19 7.45
CA PRO A 102 14.89 24.32 6.26
C PRO A 102 15.55 25.07 5.10
N ALA A 103 16.49 25.99 5.37
CA ALA A 103 17.00 26.92 4.35
C ALA A 103 17.80 26.23 3.24
N GLY A 104 18.39 25.06 3.53
CA GLY A 104 19.17 24.26 2.58
C GLY A 104 18.52 22.94 2.14
N LEU A 105 17.29 22.65 2.57
CA LEU A 105 16.67 21.33 2.37
C LEU A 105 16.43 21.00 0.89
N VAL A 106 15.92 21.96 0.11
CA VAL A 106 15.62 21.77 -1.32
C VAL A 106 16.88 21.39 -2.09
N LYS A 107 17.97 22.14 -1.91
CA LYS A 107 19.26 21.87 -2.57
C LYS A 107 19.84 20.50 -2.19
N LYS A 108 19.63 20.05 -0.95
CA LYS A 108 20.04 18.71 -0.50
C LYS A 108 19.22 17.62 -1.18
N ILE A 109 17.90 17.80 -1.28
CA ILE A 109 17.01 16.84 -1.96
C ILE A 109 17.36 16.76 -3.45
N GLU A 110 17.52 17.91 -4.12
CA GLU A 110 17.92 17.97 -5.53
C GLU A 110 19.24 17.23 -5.78
N HIS A 111 20.25 17.51 -4.94
CA HIS A 111 21.53 16.82 -5.07
C HIS A 111 21.40 15.30 -4.84
N LEU A 112 20.62 14.87 -3.85
CA LEU A 112 20.40 13.45 -3.59
C LEU A 112 19.68 12.74 -4.73
N LEU A 113 18.67 13.37 -5.33
CA LEU A 113 17.98 12.85 -6.51
C LEU A 113 18.95 12.74 -7.68
N SER A 114 19.73 13.78 -7.96
CA SER A 114 20.71 13.75 -9.05
C SER A 114 21.76 12.64 -8.89
N VAL A 115 22.24 12.42 -7.67
CA VAL A 115 23.23 11.37 -7.37
C VAL A 115 22.60 9.99 -7.49
N ARG A 116 21.36 9.82 -7.04
CA ARG A 116 20.63 8.56 -7.16
C ARG A 116 20.38 8.21 -8.64
N ASP A 117 19.95 9.17 -9.44
CA ASP A 117 19.65 8.94 -10.86
C ASP A 117 20.94 8.61 -11.63
N GLU A 118 22.03 9.34 -11.38
CA GLU A 118 23.33 9.07 -12.00
C GLU A 118 23.86 7.68 -11.61
N ARG A 119 23.75 7.29 -10.34
CA ARG A 119 24.15 5.96 -9.86
C ARG A 119 23.37 4.83 -10.57
N VAL A 120 22.06 4.98 -10.72
CA VAL A 120 21.22 4.00 -11.41
C VAL A 120 21.63 3.89 -12.88
N ARG A 121 21.79 5.04 -13.54
CA ARG A 121 22.21 5.10 -14.94
C ARG A 121 23.58 4.45 -15.18
N GLU A 122 24.54 4.65 -14.28
CA GLU A 122 25.85 3.99 -14.34
C GLU A 122 25.75 2.47 -14.27
N GLU A 123 24.91 1.94 -13.38
CA GLU A 123 24.71 0.49 -13.25
C GLU A 123 24.02 -0.09 -14.49
N VAL A 124 23.02 0.59 -15.03
CA VAL A 124 22.37 0.18 -16.29
C VAL A 124 23.37 0.20 -17.46
N LYS A 125 24.22 1.24 -17.57
CA LYS A 125 25.27 1.32 -18.61
C LYS A 125 26.29 0.19 -18.52
N LYS A 126 26.65 -0.25 -17.30
CA LYS A 126 27.54 -1.40 -17.11
C LYS A 126 26.90 -2.69 -17.61
N MET A 127 25.59 -2.87 -17.39
CA MET A 127 24.86 -4.06 -17.85
C MET A 127 24.65 -4.07 -19.37
N LEU A 128 24.34 -2.91 -19.96
CA LEU A 128 24.03 -2.76 -21.38
C LEU A 128 25.18 -2.10 -22.16
N ALA A 129 26.43 -2.46 -21.84
CA ALA A 129 27.60 -1.88 -22.48
C ALA A 129 27.54 -2.02 -24.01
N GLY A 130 27.58 -0.88 -24.72
CA GLY A 130 27.55 -0.83 -26.19
C GLY A 130 26.15 -0.84 -26.83
N LYS A 131 25.08 -0.63 -26.05
CA LYS A 131 23.72 -0.44 -26.58
C LYS A 131 23.37 1.03 -26.80
N ASP A 132 22.31 1.25 -27.57
CA ASP A 132 21.80 2.59 -27.88
C ASP A 132 21.33 3.33 -26.62
N VAL A 133 21.37 4.66 -26.68
CA VAL A 133 20.92 5.56 -25.61
C VAL A 133 19.44 5.33 -25.29
N VAL A 134 18.61 5.04 -26.30
CA VAL A 134 17.18 4.76 -26.12
C VAL A 134 16.98 3.47 -25.33
N THR A 135 17.69 2.38 -25.69
CA THR A 135 17.60 1.10 -24.97
C THR A 135 18.01 1.24 -23.51
N THR A 136 19.04 2.05 -23.25
CA THR A 136 19.53 2.34 -21.89
C THR A 136 18.49 3.10 -21.09
N SER A 137 17.84 4.11 -21.69
CA SER A 137 16.80 4.91 -21.03
C SER A 137 15.53 4.10 -20.73
N ILE A 138 15.12 3.20 -21.63
CA ILE A 138 13.98 2.30 -21.38
C ILE A 138 14.28 1.40 -20.17
N MET A 139 15.50 0.85 -20.10
CA MET A 139 15.90 0.01 -18.98
C MET A 139 15.96 0.78 -17.65
N GLU A 140 16.47 2.02 -17.68
CA GLU A 140 16.46 2.94 -16.53
C GLU A 140 15.03 3.08 -16.00
N ASN A 141 14.08 3.47 -16.86
CA ASN A 141 12.67 3.64 -16.50
C ASN A 141 12.03 2.36 -15.95
N MET A 142 12.24 1.20 -16.60
CA MET A 142 11.69 -0.08 -16.13
C MET A 142 12.21 -0.46 -14.74
N LEU A 143 13.47 -0.13 -14.46
CA LEU A 143 14.10 -0.38 -13.16
C LEU A 143 13.55 0.58 -12.09
N GLU A 144 13.30 1.85 -12.42
CA GLU A 144 12.67 2.80 -11.49
C GLU A 144 11.26 2.35 -11.09
N ILE A 145 10.45 1.97 -12.09
CA ILE A 145 9.10 1.46 -11.88
C ILE A 145 9.13 0.21 -10.99
N SER A 146 10.03 -0.74 -11.28
CA SER A 146 10.15 -1.95 -10.47
C SER A 146 10.60 -1.68 -9.04
N THR A 147 11.46 -0.68 -8.84
CA THR A 147 11.88 -0.23 -7.51
C THR A 147 10.71 0.40 -6.75
N ALA A 148 9.90 1.23 -7.41
CA ALA A 148 8.71 1.82 -6.84
C ALA A 148 7.67 0.77 -6.43
N LEU A 149 7.37 -0.20 -7.30
CA LEU A 149 6.46 -1.30 -7.01
C LEU A 149 6.96 -2.17 -5.84
N ASN A 150 8.26 -2.40 -5.75
CA ASN A 150 8.87 -3.09 -4.61
C ASN A 150 8.71 -2.31 -3.30
N LEU A 151 8.84 -0.98 -3.34
CA LEU A 151 8.61 -0.11 -2.19
C LEU A 151 7.14 -0.18 -1.73
N TYR A 152 6.18 -0.06 -2.65
CA TYR A 152 4.74 -0.22 -2.32
C TYR A 152 4.46 -1.55 -1.65
N TYR A 153 4.97 -2.67 -2.22
CA TYR A 153 4.79 -4.00 -1.64
C TYR A 153 5.32 -4.08 -0.20
N LYS A 154 6.54 -3.59 0.06
CA LYS A 154 7.16 -3.63 1.39
C LYS A 154 6.37 -2.81 2.42
N VAL A 155 5.96 -1.60 2.05
CA VAL A 155 5.24 -0.69 2.95
C VAL A 155 3.86 -1.24 3.28
N ILE A 156 3.08 -1.64 2.27
CA ILE A 156 1.74 -2.21 2.48
C ILE A 156 1.83 -3.50 3.30
N ARG A 157 2.80 -4.38 2.98
CA ARG A 157 3.04 -5.62 3.73
C ARG A 157 3.41 -5.34 5.18
N HIS A 158 4.24 -4.33 5.44
CA HIS A 158 4.63 -3.96 6.80
C HIS A 158 3.41 -3.60 7.64
N TYR A 159 2.58 -2.66 7.18
CA TYR A 159 1.39 -2.23 7.92
C TYR A 159 0.35 -3.35 8.04
N TYR A 160 0.18 -4.18 7.01
CA TYR A 160 -0.69 -5.35 7.08
C TYR A 160 -0.24 -6.34 8.17
N LEU A 161 1.06 -6.67 8.24
CA LEU A 161 1.59 -7.59 9.25
C LEU A 161 1.52 -7.01 10.66
N VAL A 162 1.83 -5.72 10.82
CA VAL A 162 1.72 -5.03 12.11
C VAL A 162 0.26 -5.01 12.57
N GLY A 163 -0.67 -4.64 11.69
CA GLY A 163 -2.10 -4.63 11.98
C GLY A 163 -2.65 -6.02 12.32
N LYS A 164 -2.21 -7.05 11.58
CA LYS A 164 -2.59 -8.45 11.84
C LYS A 164 -2.06 -8.95 13.19
N LYS A 165 -0.81 -8.66 13.54
CA LYS A 165 -0.19 -9.14 14.79
C LYS A 165 -0.73 -8.42 16.02
N THR A 166 -0.94 -7.10 15.92
CA THR A 166 -1.46 -6.28 17.02
C THR A 166 -2.98 -6.33 17.15
N SER A 167 -3.68 -6.92 16.17
CA SER A 167 -5.14 -6.85 16.05
C SER A 167 -5.67 -5.41 16.12
N ASN A 168 -4.88 -4.45 15.64
CA ASN A 168 -5.25 -3.04 15.65
C ASN A 168 -6.19 -2.74 14.46
N LEU A 169 -7.49 -2.73 14.75
CA LEU A 169 -8.54 -2.44 13.77
C LEU A 169 -8.33 -1.09 13.07
N TYR A 170 -7.93 -0.05 13.79
CA TYR A 170 -7.78 1.29 13.23
C TYR A 170 -6.68 1.34 12.17
N LEU A 171 -5.55 0.66 12.43
CA LEU A 171 -4.47 0.57 11.45
C LEU A 171 -4.92 -0.17 10.18
N LEU A 172 -5.67 -1.26 10.35
CA LEU A 172 -6.19 -2.05 9.23
C LEU A 172 -7.23 -1.27 8.42
N MET A 173 -8.08 -0.49 9.08
CA MET A 173 -9.05 0.40 8.42
C MET A 173 -8.36 1.51 7.64
N GLN A 174 -7.35 2.18 8.22
CA GLN A 174 -6.58 3.20 7.51
C GLN A 174 -5.95 2.63 6.24
N LEU A 175 -5.35 1.44 6.35
CA LEU A 175 -4.81 0.75 5.18
C LEU A 175 -5.91 0.42 4.17
N GLN A 176 -7.06 -0.08 4.60
CA GLN A 176 -8.16 -0.41 3.71
C GLN A 176 -8.71 0.80 2.94
N ILE A 177 -8.77 1.97 3.58
CA ILE A 177 -9.29 3.20 2.98
C ILE A 177 -8.34 3.72 1.89
N ILE A 178 -7.03 3.69 2.12
CA ILE A 178 -6.04 4.23 1.17
C ILE A 178 -5.70 3.25 0.04
N LEU A 179 -5.89 1.95 0.27
CA LEU A 179 -5.47 0.90 -0.66
C LEU A 179 -6.06 0.99 -2.08
N PRO A 180 -7.34 1.38 -2.30
CA PRO A 180 -7.86 1.56 -3.64
C PRO A 180 -7.11 2.61 -4.45
N ASP A 181 -6.67 3.69 -3.81
CA ASP A 181 -5.89 4.74 -4.46
C ASP A 181 -4.50 4.23 -4.82
N LEU A 182 -3.84 3.55 -3.88
CA LEU A 182 -2.55 2.91 -4.10
C LEU A 182 -2.61 1.86 -5.21
N LEU A 183 -3.67 1.06 -5.28
CA LEU A 183 -3.84 0.06 -6.34
C LEU A 183 -3.96 0.73 -7.72
N ARG A 184 -4.64 1.87 -7.83
CA ARG A 184 -4.71 2.63 -9.08
C ARG A 184 -3.35 3.17 -9.51
N GLU A 185 -2.55 3.66 -8.56
CA GLU A 185 -1.18 4.09 -8.83
C GLU A 185 -0.30 2.92 -9.28
N ILE A 186 -0.41 1.78 -8.61
CA ILE A 186 0.32 0.54 -8.94
C ILE A 186 -0.06 0.02 -10.32
N ASP A 187 -1.36 0.02 -10.65
CA ASP A 187 -1.84 -0.40 -11.97
C ASP A 187 -1.31 0.55 -13.07
N ALA A 188 -1.31 1.87 -12.83
CA ALA A 188 -0.74 2.84 -13.77
C ALA A 188 0.77 2.67 -13.97
N LEU A 189 1.52 2.42 -12.90
CA LEU A 189 2.95 2.12 -12.97
C LEU A 189 3.22 0.82 -13.73
N LEU A 190 2.41 -0.22 -13.48
CA LEU A 190 2.54 -1.48 -14.19
C LEU A 190 2.22 -1.32 -15.69
N SER A 191 1.22 -0.53 -16.06
CA SER A 191 0.95 -0.22 -17.46
C SER A 191 2.08 0.56 -18.13
N ALA A 192 2.81 1.40 -17.39
CA ALA A 192 3.94 2.15 -17.93
C ALA A 192 5.20 1.31 -18.19
N ILE A 193 5.28 0.08 -17.65
CA ILE A 193 6.41 -0.83 -17.89
C ILE A 193 6.27 -1.62 -19.18
N GLU A 194 5.04 -1.81 -19.65
CA GLU A 194 4.76 -2.50 -20.92
C GLU A 194 5.06 -1.53 -22.07
N PRO A 195 6.04 -1.84 -22.95
CA PRO A 195 6.45 -0.95 -24.04
C PRO A 195 5.44 -0.83 -25.17
#